data_AF-A0A7K8WXN3-F1
#
_entry.id   AF-A0A7K8WXN3-F1
#
_cell.length_a   1.000
_cell.length_b   1.000
_cell.length_c   1.000
_cell.angle_alpha   90.00
_cell.angle_beta   90.00
_cell.angle_gamma   90.00
#
_symmetry.space_group_name_H-M   'P 1'
#
loop_
_entity.id
_entity.type
_entity.pdbx_description
1 polymer ?
#
loop_
_entity_poly.entity_id
_entity_poly.type
_entity_poly.pdbx_seq_one_letter_code
_entity_poly.pdbx_strand_id
1 'polypeptide(L)' 'LPVQSAITQPRPGAAVPPGELTVKGYAWSGGGREVVRVDVSLDGGRTWRAAELAGERAAPGRAWAWVLWELRAPAV' A
#
# COMPACT_ATOMS: atom_id res chain seq x y z
N LEU A 1 11.60 -8.57 12.76
CA LEU A 1 10.22 -8.66 12.24
C LEU A 1 10.24 -8.81 10.71
N PRO A 2 9.31 -9.57 10.12
CA PRO A 2 9.17 -9.74 8.67
C PRO A 2 8.55 -8.49 8.00
N VAL A 3 8.34 -8.56 6.69
CA VAL A 3 7.56 -7.54 5.94
C VAL A 3 6.09 -7.59 6.35
N GLN A 4 5.43 -6.43 6.39
CA GLN A 4 4.02 -6.27 6.73
C GLN A 4 3.39 -5.12 5.93
N SER A 5 2.09 -5.21 5.67
CA SER A 5 1.28 -4.13 5.11
C SER A 5 -0.18 -4.24 5.55
N ALA A 6 -0.92 -3.13 5.45
CA ALA A 6 -2.37 -3.13 5.66
C ALA A 6 -3.06 -2.02 4.87
N ILE A 7 -4.30 -2.30 4.46
CA ILE A 7 -5.22 -1.31 3.88
C ILE A 7 -5.84 -0.51 5.02
N THR A 8 -5.80 0.82 4.92
CA THR A 8 -6.41 1.76 5.86
C THR A 8 -7.64 2.46 5.28
N GLN A 9 -7.74 2.54 3.96
CA GLN A 9 -8.88 3.06 3.22
C GLN A 9 -9.07 2.29 1.91
N PRO A 10 -10.31 1.88 1.55
CA PRO A 10 -11.54 1.99 2.33
C PRO A 10 -11.56 1.04 3.54
N ARG A 11 -12.51 1.24 4.46
CA ARG A 11 -12.75 0.31 5.57
C ARG A 11 -13.60 -0.89 5.11
N PRO A 12 -13.49 -2.06 5.77
CA PRO A 12 -14.38 -3.18 5.49
C PRO A 12 -15.85 -2.79 5.58
N GLY A 13 -16.64 -3.18 4.57
CA GLY A 13 -18.08 -2.89 4.50
C GLY A 13 -18.46 -1.47 4.04
N ALA A 14 -17.50 -0.61 3.72
CA ALA A 14 -17.79 0.71 3.19
C ALA A 14 -18.42 0.61 1.78
N ALA A 15 -19.51 1.35 1.55
CA ALA A 15 -20.03 1.59 0.21
C ALA A 15 -19.18 2.68 -0.46
N VAL A 16 -18.66 2.37 -1.64
CA VAL A 16 -17.77 3.27 -2.39
C VAL A 16 -18.54 3.78 -3.61
N PRO A 17 -18.57 5.11 -3.88
CA PRO A 17 -19.23 5.60 -5.07
C PRO A 17 -18.55 5.07 -6.34
N PRO A 18 -19.30 4.87 -7.44
CA PRO A 18 -18.72 4.52 -8.72
C PRO A 18 -17.83 5.66 -9.24
N GLY A 19 -16.83 5.33 -10.04
CA GLY A 19 -15.87 6.30 -10.58
C GLY A 19 -14.45 5.99 -10.14
N GLU A 20 -13.79 6.90 -9.43
CA GLU A 20 -12.41 6.70 -8.96
C GLU A 20 -12.37 6.45 -7.44
N LEU A 21 -11.70 5.36 -7.06
CA LEU A 21 -11.38 5.01 -5.68
C LEU A 21 -9.88 5.18 -5.44
N THR A 22 -9.54 5.92 -4.39
CA THR A 22 -8.19 5.92 -3.82
C THR A 22 -8.11 4.92 -2.67
N VAL A 23 -7.37 3.83 -2.89
CA VAL A 23 -7.01 2.86 -1.85
C VAL A 23 -5.73 3.32 -1.18
N LYS A 24 -5.67 3.28 0.16
CA LYS A 24 -4.50 3.73 0.93
C LYS A 24 -4.10 2.74 1.98
N GLY A 25 -2.83 2.75 2.35
CA GLY A 25 -2.33 1.94 3.46
C GLY A 25 -0.91 2.29 3.87
N TYR A 26 -0.37 1.41 4.70
CA TYR A 26 1.04 1.43 5.09
C TYR A 26 1.69 0.09 4.78
N ALA A 27 3.01 0.11 4.65
CA ALA A 27 3.86 -1.07 4.56
C ALA A 27 5.17 -0.83 5.31
N TRP A 28 5.79 -1.89 5.80
CA TRP A 28 7.04 -1.82 6.56
C TRP A 28 7.77 -3.16 6.56
N SER A 29 9.10 -3.14 6.76
CA SER A 29 9.90 -4.34 6.98
C SER A 29 10.94 -4.12 8.07
N GLY A 30 11.12 -5.11 8.95
CA GLY A 30 12.10 -5.01 10.03
C GLY A 30 13.55 -4.99 9.57
N GLY A 31 14.45 -4.61 10.46
CA GLY A 31 15.90 -4.64 10.18
C GLY A 31 16.36 -3.59 9.17
N GLY A 32 15.58 -2.52 8.97
CA GLY A 32 15.99 -1.38 8.15
C GLY A 32 15.89 -1.65 6.65
N ARG A 33 15.17 -2.71 6.27
CA ARG A 33 14.92 -3.07 4.88
C ARG A 33 13.82 -2.19 4.31
N GLU A 34 14.11 -1.56 3.18
CA GLU A 34 13.19 -0.69 2.47
C GLU A 34 12.03 -1.48 1.84
N VAL A 35 10.82 -0.91 1.88
CA VAL A 35 9.70 -1.39 1.07
C VAL A 35 9.89 -0.86 -0.35
N VAL A 36 10.22 -1.76 -1.28
CA VAL A 36 10.50 -1.39 -2.68
C VAL A 36 9.27 -1.42 -3.59
N ARG A 37 8.20 -2.11 -3.16
CA ARG A 37 6.93 -2.21 -3.89
C ARG A 37 5.80 -2.62 -2.96
N VAL A 38 4.60 -2.12 -3.25
CA VAL A 38 3.34 -2.63 -2.72
C VAL A 38 2.44 -2.93 -3.92
N ASP A 39 1.98 -4.18 -4.02
CA ASP A 39 1.04 -4.63 -5.05
C ASP A 39 -0.36 -4.74 -4.41
N VAL A 40 -1.35 -4.13 -5.04
CA VAL A 40 -2.74 -4.07 -4.55
C VAL A 40 -3.66 -4.75 -5.55
N SER A 41 -4.59 -5.55 -5.02
CA SER A 41 -5.62 -6.23 -5.82
C SER A 41 -7.01 -5.75 -5.43
N LEU A 42 -7.90 -5.70 -6.43
CA LEU A 42 -9.32 -5.33 -6.28
C LEU A 42 -10.26 -6.52 -6.53
N ASP A 43 -9.70 -7.69 -6.86
CA ASP A 43 -10.46 -8.88 -7.28
C ASP A 43 -10.10 -10.13 -6.45
N GLY A 44 -9.64 -9.91 -5.21
CA GLY A 44 -9.30 -10.98 -4.28
C GLY A 44 -7.95 -11.65 -4.57
N GLY A 45 -7.03 -10.95 -5.23
CA GLY A 45 -5.66 -11.41 -5.49
C GLY A 45 -5.43 -12.07 -6.84
N ARG A 46 -6.35 -11.92 -7.80
CA ARG A 46 -6.21 -12.50 -9.14
C ARG A 46 -5.39 -11.59 -10.06
N THR A 47 -5.66 -10.30 -10.01
CA THR A 47 -4.89 -9.27 -10.71
C THR A 47 -4.35 -8.23 -9.74
N TRP A 48 -3.23 -7.60 -10.12
CA TRP A 48 -2.43 -6.75 -9.25
C TRP A 48 -2.02 -5.47 -9.95
N ARG A 49 -1.96 -4.38 -9.18
CA ARG A 49 -1.47 -3.07 -9.62
C ARG A 49 -0.49 -2.54 -8.59
N ALA A 50 0.64 -2.00 -9.07
CA ALA A 50 1.61 -1.38 -8.19
C ALA A 50 1.04 -0.06 -7.62
N ALA A 51 1.16 0.12 -6.31
CA ALA A 51 0.80 1.37 -5.62
C ALA A 51 1.95 2.37 -5.68
N GLU A 52 1.60 3.66 -5.59
CA GLU A 52 2.56 4.74 -5.40
C GLU A 52 3.02 4.75 -3.93
N LEU A 53 4.34 4.79 -3.73
CA LEU A 53 4.95 4.86 -2.41
C LEU A 53 5.27 6.31 -2.07
N ALA A 54 4.86 6.74 -0.87
CA ALA A 54 5.12 8.06 -0.34
C ALA A 54 6.18 8.01 0.76
N GLY A 55 7.05 9.02 0.77
CA GLY A 55 8.13 9.18 1.74
C GLY A 55 9.50 9.29 1.08
N GLU A 56 10.47 9.74 1.86
CA GLU A 56 11.85 9.85 1.42
C GLU A 56 12.60 8.53 1.53
N ARG A 57 13.55 8.33 0.61
CA ARG A 57 14.39 7.15 0.61
C ARG A 57 15.41 7.23 1.75
N ALA A 58 15.30 6.33 2.71
CA ALA A 58 16.29 6.19 3.77
C ALA A 58 17.63 5.64 3.22
N ALA A 59 18.72 5.89 3.95
CA ALA A 59 20.00 5.25 3.65
C ALA A 59 19.86 3.71 3.70
N PRO A 60 20.64 2.96 2.90
CA PRO A 60 20.59 1.50 2.89
C PRO A 60 20.73 0.90 4.29
N GLY A 61 19.84 -0.04 4.64
CA GLY A 61 19.82 -0.68 5.96
C GLY A 61 19.29 0.20 7.10
N ARG A 62 18.71 1.38 6.80
CA ARG A 62 18.19 2.33 7.80
C ARG A 62 16.73 2.76 7.54
N ALA A 63 15.97 1.98 6.77
CA ALA A 63 14.55 2.22 6.54
C ALA A 63 13.72 1.78 7.77
N TRP A 64 13.74 2.58 8.83
CA TRP A 64 13.06 2.26 10.09
C TRP A 64 11.59 2.68 10.11
N ALA A 65 11.27 3.75 9.39
CA ALA A 65 9.90 4.24 9.25
C ALA A 65 9.10 3.34 8.31
N TRP A 66 7.79 3.28 8.53
CA TRP A 66 6.86 2.76 7.54
C TRP A 66 6.86 3.62 6.27
N VAL A 67 6.34 3.04 5.19
CA VAL A 67 6.05 3.73 3.94
C VAL A 67 4.55 3.79 3.80
N LEU A 68 4.01 4.98 3.55
CA LEU A 68 2.60 5.14 3.18
C LEU A 68 2.47 4.86 1.68
N TRP A 69 1.37 4.26 1.28
CA TRP A 69 1.12 3.97 -0.13
C TRP A 69 -0.31 4.32 -0.52
N GLU A 70 -0.51 4.68 -1.78
CA GLU A 70 -1.83 4.87 -2.38
C GLU A 70 -1.93 4.31 -3.79
N LEU A 71 -3.14 3.87 -4.17
CA LEU A 71 -3.48 3.45 -5.52
C LEU A 71 -4.79 4.11 -5.94
N ARG A 72 -4.78 4.83 -7.06
CA ARG A 72 -6.00 5.29 -7.73
C ARG A 72 -6.49 4.25 -8.71
N ALA A 73 -7.74 3.84 -8.57
CA ALA A 73 -8.33 2.79 -9.37
C ALA A 73 -9.81 3.04 -9.68
N PRO A 74 -10.32 2.50 -10.81
CA PRO A 74 -11.75 2.57 -11.08
C PRO A 74 -12.52 1.74 -10.04
N ALA A 75 -13.57 2.33 -9.47
CA ALA A 75 -14.61 1.65 -8.71
C ALA A 75 -15.78 1.38 -9.66
N VAL A 76 -16.03 0.08 -9.87
CA VAL A 76 -17.16 -0.45 -10.65
C VAL A 76 -18.30 -0.88 -9.75
#